data_AF-A0A2K4HRW9-F1
#
_entry.id   AF-A0A2K4HRW9-F1
#
_cell.length_a   1.000
_cell.length_b   1.000
_cell.length_c   1.000
_cell.angle_alpha   90.00
_cell.angle_beta   90.00
_cell.angle_gamma   90.00
#
_symmetry.space_group_name_H-M   'P 1'
#
loop_
_entity.id
_entity.type
_entity.pdbx_description
1 polymer ?
#
loop_
_entity_poly.entity_id
_entity_poly.type
_entity_poly.pdbx_seq_one_letter_code
_entity_poly.pdbx_strand_id
1 'polypeptide(L)'
;QPLGNTCSVSNGTHQVPLEVAVSLPAGLYDSAGRPVNRLPLRLDGSGTERFQPRIYIYRQPSTLHFSVLADGVAQMLEHGSGTTYSG
;
A
#
# COMPACT_ATOMS: atom_id res chain seq x y z
N GLN A 1 -4.56 -4.86 12.05
CA GLN A 1 -4.59 -3.60 12.85
C GLN A 1 -3.61 -2.60 12.22
N PRO A 2 -3.70 -1.28 12.46
CA PRO A 2 -2.69 -0.36 11.93
C PRO A 2 -1.38 -0.45 12.71
N LEU A 3 -0.25 -0.25 12.04
CA LEU A 3 1.07 -0.10 12.65
C LEU A 3 1.69 1.21 12.14
N GLY A 4 1.64 2.25 12.98
CA GLY A 4 1.94 3.61 12.55
C GLY A 4 0.86 4.14 11.59
N ASN A 5 1.29 4.63 10.42
CA ASN A 5 0.42 5.23 9.40
C ASN A 5 0.06 4.26 8.25
N THR A 6 0.26 2.96 8.48
CA THR A 6 -0.02 1.91 7.50
C THR A 6 -0.71 0.71 8.15
N CYS A 7 -1.21 -0.21 7.33
CA CYS A 7 -1.78 -1.47 7.79
C CYS A 7 -0.69 -2.42 8.29
N SER A 8 -1.07 -3.51 8.95
CA SER A 8 -0.16 -4.56 9.38
C SER A 8 -0.70 -5.94 9.06
N VAL A 9 0.20 -6.92 8.94
CA VAL A 9 -0.15 -8.35 9.01
C VAL A 9 0.40 -8.93 10.31
N SER A 10 -0.29 -9.93 10.85
CA SER A 10 -0.04 -10.50 12.17
C SER A 10 -0.15 -12.01 12.16
N ASN A 11 0.68 -12.68 12.97
CA ASN A 11 0.52 -14.10 13.31
C ASN A 11 -0.13 -14.31 14.69
N GLY A 12 -0.63 -13.23 15.32
CA GLY A 12 -1.24 -13.23 16.65
C GLY A 12 -0.29 -12.83 17.78
N THR A 13 1.02 -13.04 17.64
CA THR A 13 2.04 -12.66 18.63
C THR A 13 3.00 -11.58 18.12
N HIS A 14 3.14 -11.46 16.81
CA HIS A 14 4.03 -10.54 16.13
C HIS A 14 3.30 -9.86 14.96
N GLN A 15 3.60 -8.57 14.75
CA GLN A 15 3.01 -7.75 13.69
C GLN A 15 4.10 -7.06 12.89
N VAL A 16 3.93 -7.00 11.57
CA VAL A 16 4.83 -6.25 10.67
C VAL A 16 4.04 -5.28 9.80
N PRO A 17 4.62 -4.13 9.43
CA PRO A 17 3.96 -3.17 8.54
C PRO A 17 3.66 -3.80 7.17
N LEU A 18 2.49 -3.52 6.64
CA LEU A 18 2.06 -3.85 5.28
C LEU A 18 1.90 -2.56 4.49
N GLU A 19 2.82 -2.29 3.57
CA GLU A 19 2.69 -1.17 2.65
C GLU A 19 1.59 -1.46 1.63
N VAL A 20 0.62 -0.55 1.56
CA VAL A 20 -0.43 -0.55 0.54
C VAL A 20 -0.18 0.61 -0.39
N ALA A 21 -0.16 0.36 -1.70
CA ALA A 21 0.02 1.39 -2.70
C ALA A 21 -0.92 1.21 -3.89
N VAL A 22 -1.20 2.28 -4.63
CA VAL A 22 -2.09 2.26 -5.79
C VAL A 22 -1.36 2.64 -7.06
N SER A 23 -1.71 1.97 -8.16
CA SER A 23 -1.41 2.42 -9.52
C SER A 23 -2.72 2.63 -10.26
N LEU A 24 -2.87 3.81 -10.85
CA LEU A 24 -4.06 4.17 -11.62
C LEU A 24 -3.74 4.18 -13.12
N PRO A 25 -4.76 4.05 -13.97
CA PRO A 25 -4.64 4.21 -15.41
C PRO A 25 -3.90 5.47 -15.82
N ALA A 26 -3.20 5.39 -16.96
CA ALA A 26 -2.64 6.56 -17.61
C ALA A 26 -3.73 7.62 -17.82
N GLY A 27 -3.45 8.86 -17.41
CA GLY A 27 -4.42 9.95 -17.45
C GLY A 27 -4.96 10.36 -16.08
N LEU A 28 -4.81 9.55 -15.04
CA LEU A 28 -5.07 9.92 -13.65
C LEU A 28 -3.79 10.40 -12.96
N TYR A 29 -3.90 11.57 -12.33
CA TYR A 29 -2.78 12.26 -11.69
C TYR A 29 -3.15 12.65 -10.26
N ASP A 30 -2.15 12.72 -9.37
CA ASP A 30 -2.31 13.22 -8.01
C ASP A 30 -2.47 14.75 -7.95
N SER A 31 -2.65 15.28 -6.74
CA SER A 31 -2.76 16.72 -6.47
C SER A 31 -1.52 17.52 -6.90
N ALA A 32 -0.34 16.89 -6.91
CA ALA A 32 0.92 17.47 -7.38
C ALA A 32 1.12 17.36 -8.90
N GLY A 33 0.15 16.77 -9.62
CA GLY A 33 0.22 16.60 -11.06
C GLY A 33 1.19 15.51 -11.53
N ARG A 34 1.49 14.53 -10.68
CA ARG A 34 2.32 13.37 -10.98
C ARG A 34 1.46 12.17 -11.37
N PRO A 35 1.91 11.31 -12.31
CA PRO A 35 1.24 10.04 -12.58
C PRO A 35 1.12 9.20 -11.32
N VAL A 36 -0.02 8.53 -11.13
CA VAL A 36 -0.22 7.69 -9.94
C VAL A 36 0.30 6.28 -10.23
N ASN A 37 1.57 6.05 -9.88
CA ASN A 37 2.24 4.76 -9.99
C ASN A 37 2.83 4.37 -8.63
N ARG A 38 2.43 3.22 -8.10
CA ARG A 38 2.78 2.71 -6.76
C ARG A 38 2.78 3.82 -5.69
N LEU A 39 1.76 4.68 -5.73
CA LEU A 39 1.60 5.77 -4.77
C LEU A 39 1.11 5.19 -3.43
N PRO A 40 1.83 5.40 -2.31
CA PRO A 40 1.42 4.86 -1.01
C PRO A 40 0.03 5.36 -0.58
N LEU A 41 -0.79 4.45 -0.07
CA LEU A 41 -2.08 4.74 0.56
C LEU A 41 -1.89 4.75 2.08
N ARG A 42 -1.68 5.94 2.64
CA ARG A 42 -1.49 6.13 4.08
C ARG A 42 -2.82 6.32 4.79
N LEU A 43 -2.89 5.90 6.06
CA LEU A 43 -4.13 5.97 6.85
C LEU A 43 -4.58 7.41 7.13
N ASP A 44 -3.63 8.34 7.22
CA ASP A 44 -3.89 9.78 7.34
C ASP A 44 -4.32 10.44 6.01
N GLY A 45 -4.31 9.70 4.90
CA GLY A 45 -4.66 10.17 3.56
C GLY A 45 -3.58 11.01 2.88
N SER A 46 -2.42 11.24 3.52
CA SER A 46 -1.38 12.12 3.00
C SER A 46 -0.87 11.67 1.62
N GLY A 47 -0.89 12.61 0.67
CA GLY A 47 -0.51 12.39 -0.73
C GLY A 47 -1.58 11.72 -1.60
N THR A 48 -2.75 11.38 -1.04
CA THR A 48 -3.85 10.70 -1.74
C THR A 48 -5.18 11.43 -1.65
N GLU A 49 -5.14 12.72 -1.30
CA GLU A 49 -6.31 13.55 -1.01
C GLU A 49 -7.17 13.79 -2.27
N ARG A 50 -6.56 13.73 -3.46
CA ARG A 50 -7.24 13.96 -4.73
C ARG A 50 -6.55 13.29 -5.90
N PHE A 51 -7.34 12.59 -6.72
CA PHE A 51 -6.95 12.12 -8.04
C PHE A 51 -7.79 12.83 -9.11
N GLN A 52 -7.16 13.27 -10.20
CA GLN A 52 -7.82 14.05 -11.25
C GLN A 52 -7.52 13.45 -12.62
N PRO A 53 -8.56 13.26 -13.47
CA PRO A 53 -8.36 12.90 -14.86
C PRO A 53 -7.86 14.11 -15.65
N ARG A 54 -6.87 13.91 -16.51
CA ARG A 54 -6.40 14.91 -17.49
C ARG A 54 -6.84 14.61 -18.92
N ILE A 55 -7.28 13.37 -19.15
CA ILE A 55 -7.80 12.87 -20.41
C ILE A 55 -9.02 11.99 -20.12
N TYR A 56 -9.80 11.71 -21.15
CA TYR A 56 -10.87 10.72 -21.06
C TYR A 56 -10.29 9.32 -20.81
N ILE A 57 -10.83 8.63 -19.81
CA ILE A 57 -10.46 7.26 -19.43
C ILE A 57 -11.74 6.46 -19.31
N TYR A 58 -11.79 5.30 -19.96
CA TYR A 58 -12.96 4.44 -19.95
C TYR A 58 -12.61 3.04 -19.48
N ARG A 59 -13.16 2.67 -18.31
CA ARG A 59 -13.12 1.31 -17.75
C ARG A 59 -11.72 0.66 -17.75
N GLN A 60 -10.67 1.46 -17.58
CA GLN A 60 -9.31 0.94 -17.44
C GLN A 60 -9.06 0.47 -15.99
N PRO A 61 -8.40 -0.67 -15.81
CA PRO A 61 -8.18 -1.23 -14.48
C PRO A 61 -7.16 -0.42 -13.68
N SER A 62 -7.32 -0.45 -12.36
CA SER A 62 -6.32 0.03 -11.39
C SER A 62 -5.73 -1.16 -10.63
N THR A 63 -4.61 -0.95 -9.93
CA THR A 63 -3.94 -2.00 -9.16
C THR A 63 -3.65 -1.52 -7.75
N LEU A 64 -4.10 -2.30 -6.76
CA LEU A 64 -3.59 -2.22 -5.39
C LEU A 64 -2.39 -3.14 -5.25
N HIS A 65 -1.31 -2.60 -4.70
CA HIS A 65 -0.07 -3.29 -4.39
C HIS A 65 0.00 -3.48 -2.90
N PHE A 66 0.35 -4.70 -2.48
CA PHE A 66 0.58 -5.06 -1.09
C PHE A 66 2.03 -5.51 -0.97
N SER A 67 2.77 -4.97 -0.01
CA SER A 67 4.19 -5.31 0.15
C SER A 67 4.60 -5.26 1.62
N VAL A 68 5.32 -6.29 2.05
CA VAL A 68 6.09 -6.25 3.30
C VAL A 68 7.53 -5.94 2.91
N LEU A 69 8.12 -4.91 3.51
CA LEU A 69 9.49 -4.50 3.20
C LEU A 69 10.50 -5.52 3.74
N ALA A 70 11.74 -5.48 3.21
CA ALA A 70 12.78 -6.44 3.54
C ALA A 70 13.00 -6.61 5.05
N ASP A 71 13.04 -5.50 5.81
CA ASP A 71 13.20 -5.53 7.26
C ASP A 71 12.02 -6.21 7.97
N GLY A 72 10.79 -5.98 7.47
CA GLY A 72 9.59 -6.68 7.97
C GLY A 72 9.64 -8.18 7.67
N VAL A 73 10.10 -8.57 6.48
CA VAL A 73 10.28 -9.98 6.13
C VAL A 73 11.36 -10.64 7.00
N ALA A 74 12.47 -9.95 7.26
CA ALA A 74 13.51 -10.44 8.16
C ALA A 74 12.94 -10.71 9.56
N GLN A 75 12.15 -9.78 10.11
CA GLN A 75 11.47 -9.99 11.40
C GLN A 75 10.47 -11.14 11.36
N MET A 76 9.73 -11.33 10.25
CA MET A 76 8.82 -12.47 10.08
C MET A 76 9.56 -13.80 10.15
N LEU A 77 10.77 -13.89 9.57
CA LEU A 77 11.59 -15.10 9.59
C LEU A 77 12.16 -15.39 10.99
N GLU A 78 12.55 -14.35 11.72
CA GLU A 78 13.08 -14.46 13.09
C GLU A 78 12.01 -14.86 14.12
N HIS A 79 10.82 -14.24 14.05
CA HIS A 79 9.78 -14.37 15.07
C HIS A 79 8.66 -15.37 14.71
N GLY A 80 8.61 -15.80 13.44
CA GLY A 80 7.45 -16.48 12.88
C GLY A 80 7.77 -17.77 12.14
N SER A 81 8.92 -18.41 12.38
CA SER A 81 9.28 -19.68 11.71
C SER A 81 8.16 -20.71 11.87
N GLY A 82 7.49 -21.07 10.76
CA GLY A 82 6.37 -22.02 10.76
C GLY A 82 4.99 -21.43 11.07
N THR A 83 4.83 -20.11 11.12
CA THR A 83 3.55 -19.43 11.37
C THR A 83 3.06 -18.63 10.15
N THR A 84 1.75 -18.46 10.03
CA THR A 84 1.12 -17.68 8.96
C THR A 84 0.78 -16.27 9.46
N TYR A 85 1.13 -15.26 8.66
CA TYR A 85 0.71 -13.89 8.90
C TYR A 85 -0.54 -13.56 8.08
N SER A 86 -1.51 -12.91 8.71
CA SER A 86 -2.78 -12.50 8.12
C SER A 86 -3.12 -11.05 8.50
N GLY A 87 -3.84 -10.35 7.63
CA GLY A 87 -4.30 -8.97 7.82
C GLY A 87 -5.73 -8.87 8.30
#